data_AF-A0A2D7NDG0-F1
#
_entry.id   AF-A0A2D7NDG0-F1
#
_cell.length_a   1.000
_cell.length_b   1.000
_cell.length_c   1.000
_cell.angle_alpha   90.00
_cell.angle_beta   90.00
_cell.angle_gamma   90.00
#
_symmetry.space_group_name_H-M   'P 1'
#
loop_
_entity.id
_entity.type
_entity.pdbx_description
1 polymer ?
#
loop_
_entity_poly.entity_id
_entity_poly.type
_entity_poly.pdbx_seq_one_letter_code
_entity_poly.pdbx_strand_id
1 'polypeptide(L)'
;IEGGFVEPVYGCTDSDACNFNPLANTDSGNCEYYEDCSGECGGSAEYDSCGVCDGDGEMMCWDGSESCDISECPTEPQYYTELPEQTGVTNLVVVSNVQGLELGDEVGFFDSNGILNSGDCSNQTGRILVGAGVYNGNQLEVVATGSLDFCDISGGAQMPGFVSGNPIEIKVWSNQMDYEYTPDNVTFSIGDGNWGNLISYIDMLDGNIYGCMDSEAMNYDMYANIDDGSCYFMVEQEISLIPGFLNNISFNVNLDDMNPESVFADSDILIASNDQGEYFMPMMSINSIGEVNNSDGYLVYFNGDETQTMQLVGMPASLNDEIYLDPYSINYIGFTPQYAMSVEEIFSEMPIFIVSDQFGNYYVPALNINTIDESGGMQPGRGYMVYHGSEEVISFTYPEALGRTISVNQAAVEARESLNYDVVETGNAYPILITEVIGNINVGDEIAAYANGELVGATRISNKDESISLTAWGNLDKYGLESSGFKNGDKIDLRLWRYEANLEIELVELFDNSNYGQSVFSMGKVEIIEKLDLPEFFSLEQNYPNPFNPNTSIAFTLTENAQSIQLSVFDIQGNFITTLLNNRTMKAGNYSIEWNATDKNGIQVPAGIYFYSLQSGQTIITRKMVLLK
;
A
#
# COMPACT_ATOMS: atom_id res chain seq x y z
N ILE A 1 -27.25 -63.56 -77.16
CA ILE A 1 -27.15 -64.38 -75.94
C ILE A 1 -26.52 -63.47 -74.91
N GLU A 2 -27.37 -63.00 -74.00
CA GLU A 2 -26.98 -62.25 -72.81
C GLU A 2 -26.06 -63.13 -71.95
N GLY A 3 -24.95 -62.56 -71.52
CA GLY A 3 -24.15 -63.09 -70.42
C GLY A 3 -23.89 -61.92 -69.50
N GLY A 4 -24.79 -61.71 -68.53
CA GLY A 4 -24.62 -60.69 -67.51
C GLY A 4 -23.37 -61.00 -66.69
N PHE A 5 -22.42 -60.08 -66.69
CA PHE A 5 -21.28 -60.12 -65.79
C PHE A 5 -21.81 -59.93 -64.37
N VAL A 6 -21.75 -60.97 -63.55
CA VAL A 6 -21.93 -60.82 -62.09
C VAL A 6 -20.60 -60.31 -61.57
N GLU A 7 -20.59 -59.11 -60.99
CA GLU A 7 -19.37 -58.58 -60.39
C GLU A 7 -18.90 -59.51 -59.25
N PRO A 8 -17.59 -59.78 -59.15
CA PRO A 8 -17.06 -60.60 -58.07
C PRO A 8 -17.23 -59.85 -56.74
N VAL A 9 -17.95 -60.47 -55.81
CA VAL A 9 -18.02 -60.05 -54.41
C VAL A 9 -16.99 -60.88 -53.67
N TYR A 10 -15.90 -60.22 -53.26
CA TYR A 10 -14.81 -60.83 -52.52
C TYR A 10 -15.15 -60.90 -51.02
N GLY A 11 -14.86 -62.03 -50.40
CA GLY A 11 -15.03 -62.28 -48.97
C GLY A 11 -14.77 -63.75 -48.65
N CYS A 12 -14.66 -64.11 -47.37
CA CYS A 12 -14.52 -65.52 -47.00
C CYS A 12 -15.76 -66.31 -47.43
N THR A 13 -15.57 -67.37 -48.21
CA THR A 13 -16.67 -68.22 -48.72
C THR A 13 -16.87 -69.51 -47.92
N ASP A 14 -16.04 -69.78 -46.92
CA ASP A 14 -16.15 -70.95 -46.06
C ASP A 14 -17.16 -70.71 -44.94
N SER A 15 -18.22 -71.51 -44.86
CA SER A 15 -19.28 -71.36 -43.85
C SER A 15 -18.84 -71.72 -42.43
N ASP A 16 -17.70 -72.41 -42.28
CA ASP A 16 -17.13 -72.78 -40.98
C ASP A 16 -16.17 -71.71 -40.43
N ALA A 17 -15.88 -70.65 -41.21
CA ALA A 17 -15.07 -69.50 -40.79
C ALA A 17 -15.93 -68.46 -40.05
N CYS A 18 -15.38 -67.81 -39.03
CA CYS A 18 -16.12 -66.80 -38.25
C CYS A 18 -16.38 -65.50 -39.03
N ASN A 19 -15.59 -65.20 -40.07
CA ASN A 19 -15.77 -64.05 -40.96
C ASN A 19 -16.45 -64.43 -42.29
N PHE A 20 -17.17 -65.56 -42.32
CA PHE A 20 -17.94 -66.02 -43.46
C PHE A 20 -18.88 -64.92 -44.00
N ASN A 21 -18.76 -64.61 -45.29
CA ASN A 21 -19.64 -63.69 -45.97
C ASN A 21 -20.59 -64.46 -46.91
N PRO A 22 -21.88 -64.61 -46.58
CA PRO A 22 -22.84 -65.37 -47.39
C PRO A 22 -23.13 -64.73 -48.76
N LEU A 23 -22.67 -63.50 -49.01
CA LEU A 23 -22.80 -62.79 -50.29
C LEU A 23 -21.54 -62.88 -51.16
N ALA A 24 -20.42 -63.38 -50.62
CA ALA A 24 -19.19 -63.53 -51.38
C ALA A 24 -19.32 -64.68 -52.39
N ASN A 25 -18.95 -64.40 -53.64
CA ASN A 25 -18.95 -65.38 -54.73
C ASN A 25 -17.54 -65.72 -55.23
N THR A 26 -16.53 -65.05 -54.66
CA THR A 26 -15.09 -65.26 -54.94
C THR A 26 -14.34 -65.17 -53.61
N ASP A 27 -13.61 -66.22 -53.24
CA ASP A 27 -12.84 -66.26 -52.00
C ASP A 27 -11.69 -65.24 -52.03
N SER A 28 -11.60 -64.41 -51.00
CA SER A 28 -10.50 -63.47 -50.80
C SER A 28 -9.26 -64.09 -50.16
N GLY A 29 -9.32 -65.35 -49.71
CA GLY A 29 -8.20 -66.08 -49.10
C GLY A 29 -7.87 -65.61 -47.67
N ASN A 30 -8.79 -64.90 -47.03
CA ASN A 30 -8.67 -64.34 -45.68
C ASN A 30 -9.72 -64.94 -44.72
N CYS A 31 -10.11 -66.20 -44.94
CA CYS A 31 -11.00 -66.91 -44.02
C CYS A 31 -10.32 -67.09 -42.66
N GLU A 32 -10.95 -66.58 -41.61
CA GLU A 32 -10.49 -66.65 -40.23
C GLU A 32 -11.35 -67.68 -39.48
N TYR A 33 -10.71 -68.57 -38.72
CA TYR A 33 -11.36 -69.74 -38.12
C TYR A 33 -11.35 -69.72 -36.59
N TYR A 34 -10.88 -68.63 -35.98
CA TYR A 34 -10.92 -68.41 -34.55
C TYR A 34 -11.39 -66.99 -34.26
N GLU A 35 -12.22 -66.85 -33.23
CA GLU A 35 -12.47 -65.57 -32.58
C GLU A 35 -11.40 -65.40 -31.48
N ASP A 36 -10.89 -64.19 -31.34
CA ASP A 36 -10.06 -63.82 -30.19
C ASP A 36 -10.91 -63.73 -28.91
N CYS A 37 -10.31 -63.41 -27.77
CA CYS A 37 -11.06 -63.38 -26.51
C CYS A 37 -12.18 -62.32 -26.47
N SER A 38 -12.17 -61.34 -27.37
CA SER A 38 -13.16 -60.26 -27.48
C SER A 38 -14.32 -60.63 -28.41
N GLY A 39 -14.26 -61.82 -29.02
CA GLY A 39 -15.21 -62.27 -30.03
C GLY A 39 -14.93 -61.70 -31.41
N GLU A 40 -13.76 -61.08 -31.63
CA GLU A 40 -13.36 -60.57 -32.94
C GLU A 40 -12.70 -61.68 -33.77
N CYS A 41 -13.29 -61.96 -34.93
CA CYS A 41 -12.81 -63.01 -35.82
C CYS A 41 -11.47 -62.64 -36.46
N GLY A 42 -10.43 -63.44 -36.20
CA GLY A 42 -9.05 -63.14 -36.60
C GLY A 42 -8.42 -61.96 -35.85
N GLY A 43 -9.03 -61.54 -34.74
CA GLY A 43 -8.48 -60.51 -33.88
C GLY A 43 -7.24 -60.98 -33.09
N SER A 44 -6.63 -60.05 -32.36
CA SER A 44 -5.39 -60.28 -31.61
C SER A 44 -5.57 -60.17 -30.09
N ALA A 45 -6.81 -60.04 -29.60
CA ALA A 45 -7.04 -59.89 -28.17
C ALA A 45 -6.72 -61.21 -27.44
N GLU A 46 -5.94 -61.11 -26.38
CA GLU A 46 -5.52 -62.27 -25.58
C GLU A 46 -5.99 -62.15 -24.13
N TYR A 47 -6.29 -63.27 -23.49
CA TYR A 47 -6.53 -63.27 -22.04
C TYR A 47 -5.22 -62.95 -21.32
N ASP A 48 -5.26 -62.01 -20.39
CA ASP A 48 -4.16 -61.77 -19.46
C ASP A 48 -4.03 -62.90 -18.42
N SER A 49 -3.07 -62.77 -17.49
CA SER A 49 -2.88 -63.73 -16.39
C SER A 49 -4.09 -63.83 -15.44
N CYS A 50 -4.96 -62.82 -15.45
CA CYS A 50 -6.19 -62.73 -14.68
C CYS A 50 -7.43 -63.25 -15.40
N GLY A 51 -7.28 -63.74 -16.64
CA GLY A 51 -8.38 -64.26 -17.44
C GLY A 51 -9.31 -63.15 -17.96
N VAL A 52 -8.84 -61.90 -18.01
CA VAL A 52 -9.53 -60.77 -18.63
C VAL A 52 -8.98 -60.56 -20.04
N CYS A 53 -9.88 -60.44 -21.02
CA CYS A 53 -9.49 -60.22 -22.41
C CYS A 53 -8.87 -58.82 -22.59
N ASP A 54 -7.64 -58.76 -23.09
CA ASP A 54 -6.78 -57.56 -23.16
C ASP A 54 -6.74 -56.78 -21.84
N GLY A 55 -6.78 -57.51 -20.71
CA GLY A 55 -6.67 -56.90 -19.39
C GLY A 55 -5.24 -56.48 -19.03
N ASP A 56 -5.12 -55.64 -18.02
CA ASP A 56 -3.84 -55.10 -17.54
C ASP A 56 -2.99 -56.13 -16.76
N GLY A 57 -3.48 -57.36 -16.56
CA GLY A 57 -2.79 -58.43 -15.83
C GLY A 57 -2.92 -58.32 -14.32
N GLU A 58 -2.00 -59.00 -13.62
CA GLU A 58 -1.93 -58.95 -12.16
C GLU A 58 -1.49 -57.55 -11.68
N MET A 59 -2.20 -57.02 -10.69
CA MET A 59 -1.80 -55.81 -9.97
C MET A 59 -0.92 -56.17 -8.77
N MET A 60 -0.04 -55.25 -8.37
CA MET A 60 0.78 -55.41 -7.18
C MET A 60 0.02 -54.88 -5.95
N CYS A 61 -0.16 -55.73 -4.94
CA CYS A 61 -0.65 -55.35 -3.62
C CYS A 61 0.42 -54.58 -2.84
N TRP A 62 0.00 -53.87 -1.79
CA TRP A 62 0.89 -53.06 -0.94
C TRP A 62 1.97 -53.85 -0.19
N ASP A 63 1.82 -55.17 -0.04
CA ASP A 63 2.85 -56.06 0.53
C ASP A 63 3.84 -56.60 -0.54
N GLY A 64 3.68 -56.21 -1.80
CA GLY A 64 4.46 -56.68 -2.94
C GLY A 64 3.98 -58.02 -3.53
N SER A 65 2.86 -58.57 -3.08
CA SER A 65 2.22 -59.73 -3.74
C SER A 65 1.49 -59.31 -5.02
N GLU A 66 1.30 -60.24 -5.96
CA GLU A 66 0.58 -60.01 -7.22
C GLU A 66 -0.83 -60.64 -7.12
N SER A 67 -1.86 -59.89 -7.51
CA SER A 67 -3.27 -60.30 -7.42
C SER A 67 -4.08 -59.80 -8.62
N CYS A 68 -5.18 -60.47 -8.93
CA CYS A 68 -6.12 -60.08 -9.98
C CYS A 68 -7.32 -59.25 -9.45
N ASP A 69 -7.49 -59.18 -8.13
CA ASP A 69 -8.55 -58.44 -7.47
C ASP A 69 -7.99 -57.78 -6.21
N ILE A 70 -8.29 -56.49 -6.01
CA ILE A 70 -7.83 -55.74 -4.84
C ILE A 70 -8.39 -56.30 -3.53
N SER A 71 -9.54 -56.99 -3.56
CA SER A 71 -10.11 -57.66 -2.40
C SER A 71 -9.33 -58.90 -1.96
N GLU A 72 -8.43 -59.42 -2.81
CA GLU A 72 -7.53 -60.51 -2.49
C GLU A 72 -6.18 -60.02 -1.92
N CYS A 73 -5.95 -58.70 -1.88
CA CYS A 73 -4.77 -58.13 -1.24
C CYS A 73 -4.82 -58.28 0.30
N PRO A 74 -3.66 -58.41 0.98
CA PRO A 74 -3.64 -58.71 2.41
C PRO A 74 -4.24 -57.60 3.26
N THR A 75 -5.19 -57.95 4.13
CA THR A 75 -5.87 -57.01 5.03
C THR A 75 -5.16 -56.80 6.36
N GLU A 76 -4.06 -57.50 6.60
CA GLU A 76 -3.30 -57.43 7.85
C GLU A 76 -2.29 -56.28 7.81
N PRO A 77 -2.33 -55.36 8.80
CA PRO A 77 -1.36 -54.26 8.94
C PRO A 77 0.09 -54.77 8.99
N GLN A 78 1.00 -54.09 8.29
CA GLN A 78 2.45 -54.33 8.29
C GLN A 78 3.21 -53.35 9.18
N TYR A 79 2.70 -52.13 9.38
CA TYR A 79 3.28 -51.12 10.27
C TYR A 79 2.70 -51.22 11.68
N TYR A 80 1.37 -51.19 11.84
CA TYR A 80 0.70 -51.29 13.14
C TYR A 80 0.49 -52.75 13.60
N THR A 81 1.59 -53.42 13.96
CA THR A 81 1.60 -54.87 14.23
C THR A 81 1.53 -55.26 15.72
N GLU A 82 1.90 -54.36 16.63
CA GLU A 82 2.00 -54.65 18.07
C GLU A 82 0.65 -54.53 18.80
N LEU A 83 -0.30 -55.42 18.49
CA LEU A 83 -1.61 -55.46 19.14
C LEU A 83 -1.60 -56.32 20.43
N PRO A 84 -2.33 -55.92 21.49
CA PRO A 84 -2.47 -56.71 22.71
C PRO A 84 -3.27 -58.01 22.45
N GLU A 85 -3.06 -59.01 23.31
CA GLU A 85 -3.86 -60.24 23.28
C GLU A 85 -5.34 -59.95 23.57
N GLN A 86 -6.23 -60.63 22.84
CA GLN A 86 -7.68 -60.47 22.99
C GLN A 86 -8.14 -60.81 24.42
N THR A 87 -8.67 -59.81 25.12
CA THR A 87 -9.18 -59.95 26.50
C THR A 87 -10.65 -60.37 26.57
N GLY A 88 -11.38 -60.22 25.46
CA GLY A 88 -12.84 -60.33 25.38
C GLY A 88 -13.59 -59.03 25.69
N VAL A 89 -12.90 -57.97 26.11
CA VAL A 89 -13.42 -56.60 26.11
C VAL A 89 -13.08 -55.99 24.76
N THR A 90 -14.07 -55.55 23.99
CA THR A 90 -13.86 -55.07 22.63
C THR A 90 -14.69 -53.82 22.33
N ASN A 91 -14.19 -52.97 21.45
CA ASN A 91 -14.93 -51.89 20.82
C ASN A 91 -14.82 -52.07 19.30
N LEU A 92 -15.95 -52.20 18.60
CA LEU A 92 -15.92 -52.20 17.13
C LEU A 92 -15.77 -50.76 16.65
N VAL A 93 -14.76 -50.46 15.86
CA VAL A 93 -14.59 -49.18 15.17
C VAL A 93 -14.90 -49.37 13.70
N VAL A 94 -15.81 -48.56 13.18
CA VAL A 94 -16.21 -48.58 11.77
C VAL A 94 -15.89 -47.22 11.16
N VAL A 95 -15.11 -47.19 10.07
CA VAL A 95 -14.80 -45.97 9.31
C VAL A 95 -15.45 -46.08 7.95
N SER A 96 -16.49 -45.27 7.70
CA SER A 96 -17.33 -45.40 6.51
C SER A 96 -16.97 -44.47 5.37
N ASN A 97 -16.45 -43.29 5.68
CA ASN A 97 -16.09 -42.28 4.69
C ASN A 97 -14.68 -41.79 4.98
N VAL A 98 -13.83 -41.91 3.99
CA VAL A 98 -12.40 -41.62 4.08
C VAL A 98 -12.06 -40.65 2.96
N GLN A 99 -11.33 -39.60 3.29
CA GLN A 99 -10.73 -38.69 2.32
C GLN A 99 -9.21 -38.71 2.49
N GLY A 100 -8.48 -38.55 1.41
CA GLY A 100 -7.01 -38.42 1.44
C GLY A 100 -6.21 -39.69 1.73
N LEU A 101 -6.83 -40.82 2.11
CA LEU A 101 -6.12 -42.10 2.21
C LEU A 101 -6.02 -42.81 0.86
N GLU A 102 -4.88 -43.47 0.66
CA GLU A 102 -4.59 -44.28 -0.50
C GLU A 102 -4.67 -45.78 -0.18
N LEU A 103 -4.80 -46.59 -1.22
CA LEU A 103 -4.88 -48.04 -1.08
C LEU A 103 -3.59 -48.58 -0.44
N GLY A 104 -3.75 -49.32 0.65
CA GLY A 104 -2.65 -49.86 1.44
C GLY A 104 -2.24 -49.01 2.64
N ASP A 105 -2.79 -47.81 2.81
CA ASP A 105 -2.57 -47.02 4.03
C ASP A 105 -3.15 -47.73 5.26
N GLU A 106 -2.49 -47.59 6.40
CA GLU A 106 -2.92 -48.23 7.64
C GLU A 106 -3.48 -47.21 8.62
N VAL A 107 -4.58 -47.55 9.28
CA VAL A 107 -5.18 -46.74 10.34
C VAL A 107 -4.99 -47.44 11.68
N GLY A 108 -4.19 -46.83 12.54
CA GLY A 108 -3.92 -47.29 13.90
C GLY A 108 -4.79 -46.57 14.92
N PHE A 109 -5.37 -47.33 15.84
CA PHE A 109 -6.21 -46.82 16.92
C PHE A 109 -5.51 -47.04 18.25
N PHE A 110 -5.37 -45.96 19.01
CA PHE A 110 -4.59 -45.91 20.23
C PHE A 110 -5.42 -45.44 21.41
N ASP A 111 -5.02 -45.88 22.59
CA ASP A 111 -5.38 -45.24 23.85
C ASP A 111 -4.11 -44.65 24.46
N SER A 112 -4.03 -43.32 24.58
CA SER A 112 -2.85 -42.64 25.14
C SER A 112 -2.61 -42.94 26.62
N ASN A 113 -3.63 -43.46 27.34
CA ASN A 113 -3.57 -43.83 28.75
C ASN A 113 -4.12 -45.26 29.00
N GLY A 114 -3.90 -46.17 28.06
CA GLY A 114 -4.29 -47.58 28.19
C GLY A 114 -3.38 -48.36 29.15
N ILE A 115 -3.77 -49.58 29.51
CA ILE A 115 -2.97 -50.46 30.37
C ILE A 115 -1.94 -51.21 29.52
N LEU A 116 -0.67 -51.20 29.93
CA LEU A 116 0.46 -51.74 29.15
C LEU A 116 0.94 -53.13 29.59
N ASN A 117 0.68 -53.51 30.84
CA ASN A 117 1.26 -54.68 31.50
C ASN A 117 0.19 -55.72 31.88
N SER A 118 0.63 -56.97 32.08
CA SER A 118 -0.24 -58.09 32.47
C SER A 118 0.13 -58.68 33.84
N GLY A 119 -0.88 -59.08 34.61
CA GLY A 119 -0.75 -60.07 35.69
C GLY A 119 -0.11 -59.62 37.01
N ASP A 120 0.47 -58.42 37.12
CA ASP A 120 1.18 -57.97 38.33
C ASP A 120 0.48 -56.83 39.10
N CYS A 121 -0.65 -56.33 38.59
CA CYS A 121 -1.44 -55.24 39.18
C CYS A 121 -0.64 -53.96 39.47
N SER A 122 0.47 -53.75 38.76
CA SER A 122 1.15 -52.47 38.74
C SER A 122 0.46 -51.54 37.74
N ASN A 123 0.25 -50.28 38.12
CA ASN A 123 -0.35 -49.30 37.22
C ASN A 123 0.70 -48.81 36.21
N GLN A 124 0.92 -49.57 35.14
CA GLN A 124 1.68 -49.10 33.98
C GLN A 124 0.70 -48.68 32.90
N THR A 125 0.40 -47.39 32.86
CA THR A 125 -0.45 -46.79 31.84
C THR A 125 0.37 -45.98 30.86
N GLY A 126 -0.06 -45.97 29.61
CA GLY A 126 0.54 -45.14 28.57
C GLY A 126 -0.08 -45.42 27.20
N ARG A 127 0.56 -44.90 26.15
CA ARG A 127 0.07 -45.05 24.78
C ARG A 127 0.20 -46.50 24.34
N ILE A 128 -0.92 -47.11 23.93
CA ILE A 128 -0.98 -48.48 23.41
C ILE A 128 -1.83 -48.53 22.15
N LEU A 129 -1.34 -49.23 21.14
CA LEU A 129 -2.09 -49.60 19.94
C LEU A 129 -3.11 -50.68 20.33
N VAL A 130 -4.40 -50.45 20.11
CA VAL A 130 -5.46 -51.36 20.55
C VAL A 130 -6.24 -51.97 19.40
N GLY A 131 -6.15 -51.37 18.21
CA GLY A 131 -6.69 -51.90 16.96
C GLY A 131 -6.00 -51.24 15.77
N ALA A 132 -5.91 -51.95 14.65
CA ALA A 132 -5.41 -51.41 13.40
C ALA A 132 -6.10 -52.08 12.21
N GLY A 133 -6.06 -51.43 11.04
CA GLY A 133 -6.55 -52.00 9.80
C GLY A 133 -5.99 -51.31 8.57
N VAL A 134 -6.04 -51.99 7.42
CA VAL A 134 -5.53 -51.50 6.13
C VAL A 134 -6.68 -50.97 5.27
N TYR A 135 -6.54 -49.76 4.74
CA TYR A 135 -7.50 -49.15 3.84
C TYR A 135 -7.37 -49.75 2.43
N ASN A 136 -8.45 -50.36 1.95
CA ASN A 136 -8.51 -51.01 0.63
C ASN A 136 -9.54 -50.35 -0.32
N GLY A 137 -9.95 -49.12 -0.01
CA GLY A 137 -10.98 -48.39 -0.76
C GLY A 137 -12.42 -48.64 -0.30
N ASN A 138 -12.64 -49.62 0.59
CA ASN A 138 -13.94 -49.89 1.21
C ASN A 138 -13.99 -49.39 2.66
N GLN A 139 -15.15 -49.59 3.31
CA GLN A 139 -15.35 -49.33 4.73
C GLN A 139 -14.32 -50.10 5.57
N LEU A 140 -13.65 -49.42 6.50
CA LEU A 140 -12.68 -50.03 7.40
C LEU A 140 -13.37 -50.49 8.69
N GLU A 141 -13.10 -51.72 9.11
CA GLU A 141 -13.72 -52.36 10.27
C GLU A 141 -12.63 -52.92 11.18
N VAL A 142 -12.47 -52.32 12.36
CA VAL A 142 -11.40 -52.67 13.29
C VAL A 142 -11.99 -53.04 14.65
N VAL A 143 -11.61 -54.20 15.17
CA VAL A 143 -11.98 -54.62 16.52
C VAL A 143 -10.86 -54.23 17.48
N ALA A 144 -11.07 -53.15 18.23
CA ALA A 144 -10.12 -52.70 19.24
C ALA A 144 -10.23 -53.54 20.51
N THR A 145 -9.09 -53.83 21.14
CA THR A 145 -8.98 -54.64 22.35
C THR A 145 -8.92 -53.78 23.61
N GLY A 146 -9.90 -53.97 24.48
CA GLY A 146 -9.97 -53.30 25.78
C GLY A 146 -9.20 -54.03 26.86
N SER A 147 -8.76 -53.29 27.86
CA SER A 147 -8.17 -53.86 29.05
C SER A 147 -9.23 -54.59 29.88
N LEU A 148 -8.79 -55.66 30.52
CA LEU A 148 -9.56 -56.37 31.55
C LEU A 148 -8.80 -56.23 32.85
N ASP A 149 -9.34 -55.48 33.81
CA ASP A 149 -8.69 -55.19 35.09
C ASP A 149 -9.51 -55.73 36.26
N PHE A 150 -8.94 -56.70 36.99
CA PHE A 150 -9.50 -57.27 38.22
C PHE A 150 -8.61 -57.02 39.44
N CYS A 151 -7.74 -56.02 39.42
CA CYS A 151 -6.79 -55.79 40.51
C CYS A 151 -7.43 -55.35 41.84
N ASP A 152 -8.71 -54.96 41.82
CA ASP A 152 -9.51 -54.69 43.01
C ASP A 152 -9.88 -55.94 43.82
N ILE A 153 -9.72 -57.16 43.26
CA ILE A 153 -9.98 -58.41 43.96
C ILE A 153 -8.69 -59.14 44.34
N SER A 154 -8.68 -59.74 45.53
CA SER A 154 -7.54 -60.51 46.03
C SER A 154 -7.22 -61.70 45.10
N GLY A 155 -6.04 -61.67 44.46
CA GLY A 155 -5.62 -62.68 43.48
C GLY A 155 -6.12 -62.43 42.05
N GLY A 156 -6.69 -61.25 41.79
CA GLY A 156 -6.99 -60.78 40.44
C GLY A 156 -5.73 -60.44 39.63
N ALA A 157 -5.94 -60.23 38.34
CA ALA A 157 -4.93 -59.88 37.36
C ALA A 157 -5.50 -58.85 36.38
N GLN A 158 -4.63 -58.14 35.67
CA GLN A 158 -5.00 -57.25 34.58
C GLN A 158 -4.41 -57.73 33.25
N MET A 159 -5.01 -57.33 32.13
CA MET A 159 -4.52 -57.53 30.76
C MET A 159 -4.38 -56.20 30.02
N PRO A 160 -3.41 -56.03 29.11
CA PRO A 160 -3.25 -54.81 28.34
C PRO A 160 -4.44 -54.50 27.43
N GLY A 161 -4.65 -53.22 27.13
CA GLY A 161 -5.69 -52.74 26.22
C GLY A 161 -6.21 -51.35 26.58
N PHE A 162 -7.21 -50.85 25.83
CA PHE A 162 -7.80 -49.55 26.11
C PHE A 162 -8.56 -49.53 27.44
N VAL A 163 -8.67 -48.35 28.06
CA VAL A 163 -9.48 -48.13 29.25
C VAL A 163 -10.73 -47.35 28.86
N SER A 164 -11.90 -47.86 29.27
CA SER A 164 -13.20 -47.22 28.99
C SER A 164 -13.25 -45.79 29.51
N GLY A 165 -13.71 -44.86 28.66
CA GLY A 165 -13.78 -43.43 28.94
C GLY A 165 -12.56 -42.62 28.47
N ASN A 166 -11.45 -43.26 28.06
CA ASN A 166 -10.34 -42.56 27.43
C ASN A 166 -10.67 -42.19 25.97
N PRO A 167 -10.15 -41.07 25.45
CA PRO A 167 -10.36 -40.69 24.04
C PRO A 167 -9.68 -41.66 23.08
N ILE A 168 -10.31 -41.87 21.92
CA ILE A 168 -9.76 -42.62 20.79
C ILE A 168 -8.73 -41.74 20.09
N GLU A 169 -7.46 -42.13 20.13
CA GLU A 169 -6.40 -41.49 19.33
C GLU A 169 -6.25 -42.28 18.02
N ILE A 170 -6.19 -41.58 16.89
CA ILE A 170 -6.06 -42.19 15.56
C ILE A 170 -4.78 -41.69 14.90
N LYS A 171 -4.05 -42.62 14.28
CA LYS A 171 -2.92 -42.32 13.40
C LYS A 171 -3.08 -43.03 12.07
N VAL A 172 -2.56 -42.40 11.03
CA VAL A 172 -2.50 -42.96 9.69
C VAL A 172 -1.04 -43.19 9.35
N TRP A 173 -0.73 -44.36 8.83
CA TRP A 173 0.53 -44.66 8.18
C TRP A 173 0.29 -44.65 6.67
N SER A 174 0.94 -43.73 5.95
CA SER A 174 0.90 -43.73 4.49
C SER A 174 1.93 -44.69 3.94
N ASN A 175 1.48 -45.68 3.17
CA ASN A 175 2.38 -46.65 2.55
C ASN A 175 3.19 -46.03 1.41
N GLN A 176 2.63 -45.05 0.69
CA GLN A 176 3.36 -44.37 -0.38
C GLN A 176 4.42 -43.40 0.14
N MET A 177 4.11 -42.67 1.21
CA MET A 177 5.01 -41.65 1.76
C MET A 177 6.01 -42.20 2.79
N ASP A 178 5.83 -43.43 3.28
CA ASP A 178 6.62 -44.00 4.39
C ASP A 178 6.59 -43.07 5.63
N TYR A 179 5.39 -42.56 5.96
CA TYR A 179 5.19 -41.50 6.94
C TYR A 179 3.94 -41.72 7.81
N GLU A 180 4.09 -41.52 9.13
CA GLU A 180 2.98 -41.55 10.10
C GLU A 180 2.48 -40.13 10.40
N TYR A 181 1.17 -39.90 10.32
CA TYR A 181 0.55 -38.61 10.62
C TYR A 181 -0.78 -38.75 11.35
N THR A 182 -1.31 -37.63 11.84
CA THR A 182 -2.64 -37.55 12.44
C THR A 182 -3.62 -37.04 11.39
N PRO A 183 -4.78 -37.68 11.17
CA PRO A 183 -5.80 -37.17 10.28
C PRO A 183 -6.32 -35.80 10.77
N ASP A 184 -6.58 -34.87 9.86
CA ASP A 184 -6.93 -33.48 10.17
C ASP A 184 -8.26 -33.37 10.92
N ASN A 185 -9.28 -34.07 10.43
CA ASN A 185 -10.61 -34.07 11.02
C ASN A 185 -11.21 -35.48 11.09
N VAL A 186 -11.79 -35.81 12.25
CA VAL A 186 -12.48 -37.07 12.49
C VAL A 186 -13.82 -36.79 13.15
N THR A 187 -14.91 -37.20 12.52
CA THR A 187 -16.26 -37.08 13.08
C THR A 187 -16.87 -38.44 13.38
N PHE A 188 -17.61 -38.50 14.49
CA PHE A 188 -18.30 -39.70 14.94
C PHE A 188 -19.81 -39.49 14.85
N SER A 189 -20.52 -40.38 14.17
CA SER A 189 -21.99 -40.39 14.15
C SER A 189 -22.61 -41.34 15.18
N ILE A 190 -21.83 -42.33 15.66
CA ILE A 190 -22.17 -43.20 16.79
C ILE A 190 -20.94 -43.34 17.69
N GLY A 191 -21.14 -43.19 19.00
CA GLY A 191 -20.05 -43.05 19.97
C GLY A 191 -19.72 -41.57 20.21
N ASP A 192 -18.98 -41.31 21.28
CA ASP A 192 -18.61 -39.97 21.75
C ASP A 192 -17.12 -39.66 21.55
N GLY A 193 -16.45 -40.44 20.69
CA GLY A 193 -15.00 -40.36 20.50
C GLY A 193 -14.18 -40.96 21.64
N ASN A 194 -14.81 -41.63 22.61
CA ASN A 194 -14.15 -42.32 23.71
C ASN A 194 -14.28 -43.85 23.58
N TRP A 195 -13.30 -44.55 24.15
CA TRP A 195 -13.28 -45.99 24.29
C TRP A 195 -14.36 -46.50 25.24
N GLY A 196 -14.80 -47.75 25.04
CA GLY A 196 -15.76 -48.43 25.92
C GLY A 196 -17.20 -48.43 25.43
N ASN A 197 -17.45 -47.87 24.24
CA ASN A 197 -18.68 -48.07 23.50
C ASN A 197 -18.69 -49.47 22.85
N LEU A 198 -19.87 -50.00 22.53
CA LEU A 198 -19.96 -51.25 21.75
C LEU A 198 -19.49 -51.03 20.30
N ILE A 199 -19.88 -49.89 19.74
CA ILE A 199 -19.56 -49.46 18.37
C ILE A 199 -19.18 -47.98 18.42
N SER A 200 -18.08 -47.63 17.77
CA SER A 200 -17.69 -46.27 17.42
C SER A 200 -17.72 -46.15 15.91
N TYR A 201 -18.64 -45.34 15.38
CA TYR A 201 -18.85 -45.15 13.94
C TYR A 201 -18.32 -43.80 13.53
N ILE A 202 -17.22 -43.82 12.77
CA ILE A 202 -16.56 -42.66 12.18
C ILE A 202 -17.17 -42.42 10.80
N ASP A 203 -17.94 -41.35 10.67
CA ASP A 203 -18.63 -40.97 9.44
C ASP A 203 -17.82 -40.02 8.53
N MET A 204 -16.67 -39.55 9.01
CA MET A 204 -15.62 -38.89 8.24
C MET A 204 -14.27 -39.11 8.92
N LEU A 205 -13.30 -39.61 8.16
CA LEU A 205 -11.87 -39.56 8.48
C LEU A 205 -11.18 -38.80 7.35
N ASP A 206 -10.74 -37.57 7.64
CA ASP A 206 -9.96 -36.75 6.71
C ASP A 206 -8.47 -37.03 6.88
N GLY A 207 -7.94 -37.89 6.02
CA GLY A 207 -6.53 -38.22 5.91
C GLY A 207 -5.76 -37.33 4.94
N ASN A 208 -6.33 -36.23 4.45
CA ASN A 208 -5.55 -35.25 3.69
C ASN A 208 -4.52 -34.58 4.61
N ILE A 209 -3.37 -34.24 4.04
CA ILE A 209 -2.32 -33.43 4.69
C ILE A 209 -2.39 -32.05 4.04
N TYR A 210 -2.84 -31.07 4.82
CA TYR A 210 -2.95 -29.68 4.41
C TYR A 210 -1.63 -28.96 4.68
N GLY A 211 -1.15 -28.21 3.71
CA GLY A 211 0.05 -27.39 3.86
C GLY A 211 0.50 -26.80 2.53
N CYS A 212 1.54 -25.98 2.56
CA CYS A 212 2.03 -25.34 1.35
C CYS A 212 2.66 -26.37 0.39
N MET A 213 2.13 -26.48 -0.83
CA MET A 213 2.65 -27.39 -1.86
C MET A 213 3.69 -26.76 -2.80
N ASP A 214 3.98 -25.46 -2.65
CA ASP A 214 4.96 -24.76 -3.49
C ASP A 214 6.38 -24.96 -2.95
N SER A 215 7.23 -25.63 -3.72
CA SER A 215 8.63 -25.90 -3.36
C SER A 215 9.52 -24.65 -3.27
N GLU A 216 9.09 -23.51 -3.80
CA GLU A 216 9.79 -22.22 -3.66
C GLU A 216 9.35 -21.45 -2.40
N ALA A 217 8.28 -21.87 -1.73
CA ALA A 217 7.81 -21.24 -0.50
C ALA A 217 8.64 -21.67 0.71
N MET A 218 8.76 -20.76 1.68
CA MET A 218 9.56 -20.99 2.88
C MET A 218 8.95 -22.02 3.84
N ASN A 219 7.63 -22.22 3.78
CA ASN A 219 6.88 -23.21 4.56
C ASN A 219 6.40 -24.40 3.72
N TYR A 220 7.09 -24.71 2.62
CA TYR A 220 6.82 -25.89 1.81
C TYR A 220 6.73 -27.16 2.68
N ASP A 221 5.58 -27.82 2.63
CA ASP A 221 5.37 -29.14 3.22
C ASP A 221 5.41 -30.19 2.12
N MET A 222 6.48 -30.99 2.13
CA MET A 222 6.69 -32.05 1.14
C MET A 222 5.67 -33.20 1.24
N TYR A 223 4.93 -33.30 2.34
CA TYR A 223 3.89 -34.31 2.55
C TYR A 223 2.49 -33.77 2.30
N ALA A 224 2.31 -32.46 2.11
CA ALA A 224 1.01 -31.88 1.82
C ALA A 224 0.46 -32.39 0.48
N ASN A 225 -0.76 -32.90 0.50
CA ASN A 225 -1.49 -33.34 -0.69
C ASN A 225 -2.65 -32.40 -1.05
N ILE A 226 -2.96 -31.42 -0.18
CA ILE A 226 -3.87 -30.32 -0.44
C ILE A 226 -3.21 -29.00 -0.05
N ASP A 227 -3.12 -28.08 -1.00
CA ASP A 227 -2.68 -26.71 -0.74
C ASP A 227 -3.76 -25.96 0.07
N ASP A 228 -3.38 -25.51 1.27
CA ASP A 228 -4.23 -24.74 2.17
C ASP A 228 -4.09 -23.23 1.96
N GLY A 229 -3.28 -22.80 0.98
CA GLY A 229 -2.99 -21.40 0.71
C GLY A 229 -2.06 -20.76 1.75
N SER A 230 -1.39 -21.55 2.59
CA SER A 230 -0.45 -21.05 3.60
C SER A 230 0.91 -20.65 3.03
N CYS A 231 1.19 -20.90 1.74
CA CYS A 231 2.47 -20.62 1.12
C CYS A 231 2.91 -19.16 1.30
N TYR A 232 4.10 -18.97 1.87
CA TYR A 232 4.70 -17.65 1.98
C TYR A 232 6.13 -17.60 1.46
N PHE A 233 6.47 -16.41 0.96
CA PHE A 233 7.74 -16.12 0.29
C PHE A 233 8.36 -14.88 0.91
N MET A 234 9.70 -14.82 0.92
CA MET A 234 10.40 -13.60 1.30
C MET A 234 10.22 -12.55 0.21
N VAL A 235 10.08 -11.30 0.61
CA VAL A 235 9.99 -10.14 -0.28
C VAL A 235 11.13 -9.17 0.03
N GLU A 236 11.52 -8.40 -0.98
CA GLU A 236 12.56 -7.39 -0.86
C GLU A 236 11.93 -6.00 -0.71
N GLN A 237 12.41 -5.24 0.27
CA GLN A 237 12.08 -3.84 0.48
C GLN A 237 13.33 -2.98 0.25
N GLU A 238 13.18 -1.94 -0.56
CA GLU A 238 14.20 -0.90 -0.74
C GLU A 238 13.78 0.40 -0.06
N ILE A 239 14.65 0.97 0.77
CA ILE A 239 14.43 2.27 1.42
C ILE A 239 15.59 3.20 1.08
N SER A 240 15.29 4.37 0.51
CA SER A 240 16.29 5.39 0.18
C SER A 240 16.37 6.44 1.29
N LEU A 241 17.55 6.58 1.90
CA LEU A 241 17.89 7.60 2.88
C LEU A 241 18.60 8.75 2.20
N ILE A 242 18.06 9.97 2.32
CA ILE A 242 18.57 11.20 1.68
C ILE A 242 19.42 12.00 2.69
N PRO A 243 20.68 12.34 2.38
CA PRO A 243 21.57 13.03 3.31
C PRO A 243 21.11 14.46 3.55
N GLY A 244 21.29 14.98 4.78
CA GLY A 244 20.79 16.32 5.13
C GLY A 244 19.26 16.43 5.19
N PHE A 245 18.56 15.31 5.14
CA PHE A 245 17.11 15.21 5.11
C PHE A 245 16.62 14.35 6.29
N LEU A 246 15.51 14.72 6.89
CA LEU A 246 14.83 13.90 7.88
C LEU A 246 13.95 12.87 7.15
N ASN A 247 14.38 11.62 7.17
CA ASN A 247 13.71 10.54 6.44
C ASN A 247 12.62 9.96 7.34
N ASN A 248 11.35 10.05 6.96
CA ASN A 248 10.26 9.33 7.60
C ASN A 248 10.05 8.00 6.86
N ILE A 249 10.58 6.92 7.43
CA ILE A 249 10.60 5.59 6.82
C ILE A 249 9.69 4.63 7.57
N SER A 250 9.36 3.50 6.94
CA SER A 250 8.68 2.39 7.60
C SER A 250 9.11 1.06 7.00
N PHE A 251 8.78 -0.03 7.69
CA PHE A 251 9.11 -1.39 7.25
C PHE A 251 7.84 -2.10 6.79
N ASN A 252 7.89 -2.65 5.59
CA ASN A 252 6.83 -3.52 5.08
C ASN A 252 7.32 -4.98 5.00
N VAL A 253 8.42 -5.30 5.67
CA VAL A 253 8.96 -6.65 5.82
C VAL A 253 9.32 -6.94 7.28
N ASN A 254 9.07 -8.18 7.70
CA ASN A 254 9.52 -8.76 8.94
C ASN A 254 10.84 -9.49 8.71
N LEU A 255 11.91 -8.97 9.27
CA LEU A 255 13.23 -9.61 9.29
C LEU A 255 13.28 -10.70 10.37
N ASP A 256 14.28 -11.57 10.31
CA ASP A 256 14.55 -12.55 11.36
C ASP A 256 14.88 -11.88 12.72
N ASP A 257 15.41 -10.67 12.67
CA ASP A 257 15.77 -9.84 13.82
C ASP A 257 15.36 -8.39 13.53
N MET A 258 14.35 -7.91 14.28
CA MET A 258 13.81 -6.56 14.15
C MET A 258 14.51 -5.57 15.08
N ASN A 259 15.66 -5.94 15.65
CA ASN A 259 16.44 -4.99 16.43
C ASN A 259 16.96 -3.87 15.51
N PRO A 260 16.83 -2.58 15.88
CA PRO A 260 17.38 -1.48 15.10
C PRO A 260 18.87 -1.65 14.76
N GLU A 261 19.68 -2.29 15.63
CA GLU A 261 21.09 -2.57 15.32
C GLU A 261 21.26 -3.51 14.12
N SER A 262 20.35 -4.47 13.96
CA SER A 262 20.32 -5.44 12.86
C SER A 262 19.69 -4.83 11.61
N VAL A 263 18.56 -4.13 11.76
CA VAL A 263 17.83 -3.48 10.66
C VAL A 263 18.67 -2.40 9.98
N PHE A 264 19.41 -1.62 10.78
CA PHE A 264 20.23 -0.51 10.28
C PHE A 264 21.72 -0.86 10.13
N ALA A 265 22.10 -2.15 10.19
CA ALA A 265 23.51 -2.57 10.26
C ALA A 265 24.39 -2.01 9.13
N ASP A 266 23.82 -1.86 7.94
CA ASP A 266 24.54 -1.36 6.75
C ASP A 266 24.45 0.17 6.57
N SER A 267 23.78 0.90 7.46
CA SER A 267 23.58 2.36 7.36
C SER A 267 24.20 3.12 8.55
N ASP A 268 24.83 4.27 8.28
CA ASP A 268 25.42 5.11 9.33
C ASP A 268 24.35 5.98 10.00
N ILE A 269 23.43 5.35 10.73
CA ILE A 269 22.34 6.04 11.42
C ILE A 269 22.89 6.89 12.56
N LEU A 270 22.60 8.19 12.53
CA LEU A 270 22.92 9.08 13.65
C LEU A 270 21.86 8.95 14.75
N ILE A 271 20.60 9.01 14.35
CA ILE A 271 19.44 8.91 15.22
C ILE A 271 18.22 8.39 14.45
N ALA A 272 17.45 7.52 15.09
CA ALA A 272 16.10 7.18 14.69
C ALA A 272 15.15 7.40 15.88
N SER A 273 13.91 7.81 15.62
CA SER A 273 12.87 7.97 16.65
C SER A 273 11.47 7.69 16.14
N ASN A 274 10.58 7.25 17.03
CA ASN A 274 9.14 7.13 16.76
C ASN A 274 8.34 8.26 17.44
N ASP A 275 7.01 8.24 17.28
CA ASP A 275 6.06 9.20 17.88
C ASP A 275 5.87 9.01 19.40
N GLN A 276 6.21 7.84 19.94
CA GLN A 276 6.22 7.58 21.39
C GLN A 276 7.42 8.21 22.11
N GLY A 277 8.33 8.86 21.37
CA GLY A 277 9.51 9.52 21.94
C GLY A 277 10.61 8.55 22.33
N GLU A 278 10.66 7.38 21.69
CA GLU A 278 11.74 6.42 21.81
C GLU A 278 12.81 6.70 20.77
N TYR A 279 14.05 6.32 21.09
CA TYR A 279 15.23 6.67 20.31
C TYR A 279 16.17 5.47 20.10
N PHE A 280 16.76 5.44 18.93
CA PHE A 280 17.94 4.64 18.62
C PHE A 280 19.08 5.57 18.22
N MET A 281 20.20 5.50 18.95
CA MET A 281 21.42 6.28 18.69
C MET A 281 22.64 5.37 18.88
N PRO A 282 23.15 4.74 17.81
CA PRO A 282 24.19 3.69 17.92
C PRO A 282 25.50 4.24 18.51
N MET A 283 25.89 5.47 18.17
CA MET A 283 27.10 6.11 18.71
C MET A 283 27.06 6.33 20.23
N MET A 284 25.85 6.42 20.81
CA MET A 284 25.65 6.58 22.25
C MET A 284 25.23 5.28 22.93
N SER A 285 25.14 4.17 22.18
CA SER A 285 24.61 2.88 22.63
C SER A 285 23.23 3.01 23.28
N ILE A 286 22.36 3.84 22.68
CA ILE A 286 20.97 4.01 23.11
C ILE A 286 20.09 3.22 22.15
N ASN A 287 19.30 2.30 22.69
CA ASN A 287 18.16 1.70 22.03
C ASN A 287 17.01 1.65 23.04
N SER A 288 16.11 2.63 22.98
CA SER A 288 14.85 2.60 23.74
C SER A 288 13.65 2.21 22.89
N ILE A 289 13.83 2.08 21.57
CA ILE A 289 12.81 1.55 20.65
C ILE A 289 12.62 0.05 20.93
N GLY A 290 13.68 -0.65 21.31
CA GLY A 290 13.65 -2.10 21.49
C GLY A 290 13.76 -2.78 20.13
N GLU A 291 12.62 -3.23 19.61
CA GLU A 291 12.46 -3.83 18.28
C GLU A 291 11.68 -2.85 17.40
N VAL A 292 12.04 -2.70 16.12
CA VAL A 292 11.23 -1.92 15.19
C VAL A 292 9.92 -2.66 14.91
N ASN A 293 8.84 -1.90 14.74
CA ASN A 293 7.49 -2.35 14.49
C ASN A 293 7.04 -1.83 13.12
N ASN A 294 6.42 -2.69 12.32
CA ASN A 294 5.94 -2.33 10.99
C ASN A 294 4.77 -1.34 11.01
N SER A 295 4.02 -1.27 12.12
CA SER A 295 2.93 -0.30 12.30
C SER A 295 3.43 1.13 12.56
N ASP A 296 4.72 1.31 12.87
CA ASP A 296 5.29 2.59 13.25
C ASP A 296 6.06 3.24 12.08
N GLY A 297 6.00 4.57 12.02
CA GLY A 297 6.86 5.40 11.21
C GLY A 297 8.08 5.86 12.01
N TYR A 298 9.25 5.81 11.39
CA TYR A 298 10.51 6.17 12.03
C TYR A 298 11.11 7.40 11.36
N LEU A 299 11.33 8.44 12.15
CA LEU A 299 12.11 9.60 11.75
C LEU A 299 13.60 9.27 11.89
N VAL A 300 14.28 9.14 10.76
CA VAL A 300 15.67 8.71 10.66
C VAL A 300 16.52 9.83 10.07
N TYR A 301 17.59 10.14 10.79
CA TYR A 301 18.69 10.94 10.29
C TYR A 301 19.94 10.08 10.20
N PHE A 302 20.56 10.03 9.03
CA PHE A 302 21.80 9.28 8.80
C PHE A 302 22.93 10.21 8.39
N ASN A 303 24.15 9.80 8.71
CA ASN A 303 25.37 10.54 8.52
C ASN A 303 26.07 10.09 7.22
N GLY A 304 25.47 10.45 6.08
CA GLY A 304 26.06 10.21 4.76
C GLY A 304 26.21 11.50 3.95
N ASP A 305 27.07 11.44 2.94
CA ASP A 305 27.26 12.52 1.96
C ASP A 305 26.47 12.30 0.66
N GLU A 306 26.00 11.07 0.42
CA GLU A 306 25.22 10.65 -0.74
C GLU A 306 24.01 9.83 -0.29
N THR A 307 22.96 9.78 -1.13
CA THR A 307 21.78 8.94 -0.88
C THR A 307 22.19 7.48 -0.71
N GLN A 308 21.73 6.86 0.37
CA GLN A 308 21.98 5.45 0.67
C GLN A 308 20.70 4.64 0.46
N THR A 309 20.81 3.47 -0.16
CA THR A 309 19.69 2.53 -0.28
C THR A 309 19.91 1.36 0.67
N MET A 310 18.95 1.15 1.57
CA MET A 310 18.85 -0.06 2.38
C MET A 310 18.08 -1.12 1.60
N GLN A 311 18.59 -2.35 1.56
CA GLN A 311 17.91 -3.50 0.99
C GLN A 311 17.61 -4.49 2.10
N LEU A 312 16.33 -4.73 2.34
CA LEU A 312 15.82 -5.57 3.42
C LEU A 312 15.10 -6.75 2.80
N VAL A 313 15.41 -7.97 3.22
CA VAL A 313 14.76 -9.19 2.73
C VAL A 313 14.12 -9.88 3.92
N GLY A 314 12.80 -9.99 3.88
CA GLY A 314 12.02 -10.46 5.01
C GLY A 314 10.68 -11.06 4.58
N MET A 315 9.97 -11.59 5.55
CA MET A 315 8.57 -11.96 5.40
C MET A 315 7.73 -10.71 5.13
N PRO A 316 6.72 -10.72 4.24
CA PRO A 316 5.84 -9.55 4.08
C PRO A 316 5.18 -9.19 5.41
N ALA A 317 5.16 -7.89 5.72
CA ALA A 317 4.43 -7.40 6.89
C ALA A 317 2.94 -7.74 6.78
N SER A 318 2.32 -8.05 7.91
CA SER A 318 0.92 -8.45 7.96
C SER A 318 0.02 -7.23 7.75
N LEU A 319 -0.98 -7.37 6.87
CA LEU A 319 -2.00 -6.34 6.68
C LEU A 319 -3.01 -6.30 7.84
N ASN A 320 -3.03 -7.34 8.66
CA ASN A 320 -3.91 -7.47 9.83
C ASN A 320 -3.31 -6.85 11.10
N ASP A 321 -2.10 -6.30 11.02
CA ASP A 321 -1.48 -5.61 12.15
C ASP A 321 -2.24 -4.30 12.39
N GLU A 322 -2.76 -4.13 13.61
CA GLU A 322 -3.50 -2.92 13.98
C GLU A 322 -2.54 -1.72 14.10
N ILE A 323 -2.95 -0.60 13.50
CA ILE A 323 -2.32 0.71 13.63
C ILE A 323 -3.19 1.55 14.55
N TYR A 324 -2.58 2.15 15.57
CA TYR A 324 -3.26 3.02 16.52
C TYR A 324 -2.91 4.48 16.25
N LEU A 325 -3.93 5.33 16.28
CA LEU A 325 -3.80 6.77 16.21
C LEU A 325 -4.29 7.37 17.52
N ASP A 326 -3.37 7.96 18.27
CA ASP A 326 -3.63 8.60 19.54
C ASP A 326 -4.23 10.00 19.36
N PRO A 327 -5.28 10.36 20.12
CA PRO A 327 -5.95 11.65 20.00
C PRO A 327 -5.03 12.81 20.43
N TYR A 328 -5.19 13.96 19.78
CA TYR A 328 -4.44 15.19 20.04
C TYR A 328 -2.90 15.04 19.93
N SER A 329 -2.44 14.04 19.19
CA SER A 329 -1.02 13.76 19.00
C SER A 329 -0.67 13.64 17.52
N ILE A 330 0.62 13.82 17.22
CA ILE A 330 1.17 13.51 15.90
C ILE A 330 1.47 12.01 15.92
N ASN A 331 0.85 11.27 14.99
CA ASN A 331 1.08 9.83 14.86
C ASN A 331 1.98 9.59 13.66
N TYR A 332 3.11 8.93 13.84
CA TYR A 332 3.96 8.47 12.75
C TYR A 332 3.67 7.00 12.52
N ILE A 333 2.96 6.70 11.43
CA ILE A 333 2.54 5.34 11.10
C ILE A 333 3.43 4.74 10.02
N GLY A 334 3.55 3.41 10.08
CA GLY A 334 4.21 2.62 9.05
C GLY A 334 3.25 2.16 7.97
N PHE A 335 3.75 2.02 6.74
CA PHE A 335 3.00 1.48 5.61
C PHE A 335 3.39 0.02 5.36
N THR A 336 2.57 -0.92 5.83
CA THR A 336 2.81 -2.38 5.73
C THR A 336 2.46 -3.04 4.38
N PRO A 337 1.65 -2.44 3.48
CA PRO A 337 1.40 -3.05 2.17
C PRO A 337 2.63 -3.19 1.28
N GLN A 338 2.59 -4.18 0.38
CA GLN A 338 3.67 -4.46 -0.58
C GLN A 338 3.62 -3.61 -1.84
N TYR A 339 2.56 -2.81 -2.00
CA TYR A 339 2.30 -2.00 -3.18
C TYR A 339 1.62 -0.70 -2.77
N ALA A 340 1.73 0.31 -3.63
CA ALA A 340 1.17 1.62 -3.35
C ALA A 340 -0.35 1.60 -3.18
N MET A 341 -0.88 2.41 -2.26
CA MET A 341 -2.32 2.52 -1.98
C MET A 341 -2.78 3.99 -1.91
N SER A 342 -4.04 4.22 -2.27
CA SER A 342 -4.62 5.58 -2.23
C SER A 342 -4.85 6.00 -0.79
N VAL A 343 -4.32 7.17 -0.42
CA VAL A 343 -4.53 7.73 0.92
C VAL A 343 -6.01 8.05 1.16
N GLU A 344 -6.72 8.50 0.12
CA GLU A 344 -8.15 8.78 0.22
C GLU A 344 -8.96 7.51 0.49
N GLU A 345 -8.62 6.40 -0.16
CA GLU A 345 -9.33 5.13 0.04
C GLU A 345 -9.06 4.55 1.44
N ILE A 346 -7.80 4.59 1.91
CA ILE A 346 -7.43 4.14 3.26
C ILE A 346 -8.17 4.92 4.35
N PHE A 347 -8.25 6.25 4.21
CA PHE A 347 -8.79 7.13 5.25
C PHE A 347 -10.23 7.61 5.04
N SER A 348 -10.93 7.09 4.03
CA SER A 348 -12.28 7.54 3.63
C SER A 348 -13.34 7.48 4.73
N GLU A 349 -13.25 6.51 5.64
CA GLU A 349 -14.21 6.33 6.75
C GLU A 349 -13.69 6.86 8.10
N MET A 350 -12.54 7.53 8.10
CA MET A 350 -11.87 8.02 9.31
C MET A 350 -11.92 9.55 9.42
N PRO A 351 -12.06 10.13 10.63
CA PRO A 351 -12.08 11.58 10.85
C PRO A 351 -10.67 12.19 10.80
N ILE A 352 -9.98 12.01 9.68
CA ILE A 352 -8.62 12.51 9.44
C ILE A 352 -8.67 14.01 9.12
N PHE A 353 -7.77 14.76 9.75
CA PHE A 353 -7.53 16.15 9.39
C PHE A 353 -6.47 16.26 8.31
N ILE A 354 -5.31 15.64 8.54
CA ILE A 354 -4.19 15.68 7.61
C ILE A 354 -3.37 14.40 7.66
N VAL A 355 -2.94 13.95 6.48
CA VAL A 355 -1.85 12.98 6.31
C VAL A 355 -0.74 13.68 5.55
N SER A 356 0.52 13.45 5.92
CA SER A 356 1.67 13.96 5.17
C SER A 356 2.80 12.94 5.02
N ASP A 357 3.52 13.02 3.91
CA ASP A 357 4.79 12.33 3.72
C ASP A 357 5.99 13.25 4.02
N GLN A 358 7.20 12.68 3.92
CA GLN A 358 8.46 13.42 4.13
C GLN A 358 8.78 14.44 3.03
N PHE A 359 8.13 14.34 1.86
CA PHE A 359 8.37 15.19 0.69
C PHE A 359 7.42 16.38 0.63
N GLY A 360 6.63 16.61 1.69
CA GLY A 360 5.71 17.73 1.75
C GLY A 360 4.43 17.51 0.93
N ASN A 361 4.07 16.26 0.62
CA ASN A 361 2.78 15.93 0.05
C ASN A 361 1.73 15.77 1.16
N TYR A 362 0.50 16.20 0.88
CA TYR A 362 -0.58 16.25 1.85
C TYR A 362 -1.88 15.66 1.34
N TYR A 363 -2.61 15.03 2.25
CA TYR A 363 -4.02 14.72 2.10
C TYR A 363 -4.82 15.44 3.18
N VAL A 364 -5.70 16.35 2.77
CA VAL A 364 -6.57 17.15 3.64
C VAL A 364 -8.00 17.04 3.11
N PRO A 365 -8.80 16.05 3.58
CA PRO A 365 -10.13 15.78 3.05
C PRO A 365 -11.05 16.99 3.04
N ALA A 366 -11.03 17.78 4.12
CA ALA A 366 -11.91 18.93 4.30
C ALA A 366 -11.65 20.08 3.29
N LEU A 367 -10.45 20.13 2.70
CA LEU A 367 -10.06 21.14 1.71
C LEU A 367 -9.97 20.57 0.28
N ASN A 368 -10.29 19.29 0.10
CA ASN A 368 -10.14 18.56 -1.17
C ASN A 368 -8.70 18.65 -1.73
N ILE A 369 -7.70 18.55 -0.84
CA ILE A 369 -6.28 18.49 -1.20
C ILE A 369 -5.83 17.04 -1.11
N ASN A 370 -5.26 16.50 -2.18
CA ASN A 370 -4.73 15.14 -2.22
C ASN A 370 -3.50 15.05 -3.12
N THR A 371 -2.40 15.68 -2.70
CA THR A 371 -1.15 15.64 -3.48
C THR A 371 -0.39 14.32 -3.27
N ILE A 372 -0.69 13.56 -2.22
CA ILE A 372 -0.16 12.21 -2.01
C ILE A 372 -0.60 11.28 -3.14
N ASP A 373 -1.90 11.21 -3.47
CA ASP A 373 -2.34 10.34 -4.58
C ASP A 373 -1.88 10.86 -5.94
N GLU A 374 -1.84 12.17 -6.14
CA GLU A 374 -1.28 12.78 -7.36
C GLU A 374 0.19 12.43 -7.58
N SER A 375 0.96 12.22 -6.51
CA SER A 375 2.38 11.82 -6.53
C SER A 375 2.60 10.31 -6.53
N GLY A 376 1.52 9.50 -6.59
CA GLY A 376 1.59 8.05 -6.71
C GLY A 376 0.97 7.27 -5.55
N GLY A 377 0.44 7.96 -4.54
CA GLY A 377 -0.19 7.35 -3.35
C GLY A 377 0.80 7.07 -2.23
N MET A 378 0.31 6.41 -1.18
CA MET A 378 1.15 5.91 -0.10
C MET A 378 2.04 4.76 -0.60
N GLN A 379 3.32 4.73 -0.23
CA GLN A 379 4.35 3.84 -0.81
C GLN A 379 5.02 2.95 0.25
N PRO A 380 5.39 1.70 -0.11
CA PRO A 380 6.33 0.90 0.66
C PRO A 380 7.61 1.66 1.02
N GLY A 381 8.13 1.45 2.24
CA GLY A 381 9.36 2.10 2.71
C GLY A 381 9.19 3.51 3.25
N ARG A 382 7.98 4.10 3.19
CA ARG A 382 7.71 5.45 3.69
C ARG A 382 6.83 5.41 4.93
N GLY A 383 7.23 6.15 5.95
CA GLY A 383 6.36 6.49 7.07
C GLY A 383 5.47 7.69 6.73
N TYR A 384 4.36 7.81 7.43
CA TYR A 384 3.39 8.89 7.23
C TYR A 384 3.02 9.53 8.55
N MET A 385 2.94 10.86 8.55
CA MET A 385 2.40 11.60 9.68
C MET A 385 0.88 11.69 9.52
N VAL A 386 0.14 11.33 10.56
CA VAL A 386 -1.32 11.40 10.61
C VAL A 386 -1.75 12.20 11.82
N TYR A 387 -2.65 13.16 11.59
CA TYR A 387 -3.32 13.91 12.63
C TYR A 387 -4.84 13.85 12.45
N HIS A 388 -5.57 13.50 13.51
CA HIS A 388 -7.02 13.34 13.50
C HIS A 388 -7.71 14.19 14.57
N GLY A 389 -9.01 14.43 14.35
CA GLY A 389 -9.82 15.29 15.22
C GLY A 389 -10.60 14.59 16.31
N SER A 390 -10.60 13.26 16.32
CA SER A 390 -11.28 12.45 17.34
C SER A 390 -10.68 12.65 18.73
N GLU A 391 -11.54 12.62 19.76
CA GLU A 391 -11.13 12.57 21.17
C GLU A 391 -10.79 11.13 21.63
N GLU A 392 -11.14 10.14 20.81
CA GLU A 392 -10.90 8.71 21.03
C GLU A 392 -9.74 8.22 20.15
N VAL A 393 -9.05 7.18 20.62
CA VAL A 393 -8.06 6.43 19.82
C VAL A 393 -8.77 5.80 18.63
N ILE A 394 -8.16 5.92 17.45
CA ILE A 394 -8.63 5.25 16.23
C ILE A 394 -7.69 4.07 15.99
N SER A 395 -8.22 2.87 15.81
CA SER A 395 -7.46 1.74 15.29
C SER A 395 -7.96 1.34 13.91
N PHE A 396 -7.05 0.92 13.04
CA PHE A 396 -7.38 0.41 11.71
C PHE A 396 -6.33 -0.61 11.23
N THR A 397 -6.69 -1.35 10.20
CA THR A 397 -5.79 -2.25 9.46
C THR A 397 -5.78 -1.85 7.99
N TYR A 398 -4.71 -2.19 7.26
CA TYR A 398 -4.68 -1.93 5.83
C TYR A 398 -5.57 -2.91 5.07
N PRO A 399 -6.27 -2.47 4.01
CA PRO A 399 -7.13 -3.35 3.23
C PRO A 399 -6.30 -4.36 2.41
N GLU A 400 -6.76 -5.61 2.33
CA GLU A 400 -6.04 -6.70 1.62
C GLU A 400 -5.86 -6.47 0.11
N ALA A 401 -6.71 -5.64 -0.50
CA ALA A 401 -6.50 -5.08 -1.82
C ALA A 401 -7.49 -3.94 -2.10
N LEU A 402 -6.95 -2.76 -2.43
CA LEU A 402 -7.72 -1.73 -3.13
C LEU A 402 -7.42 -1.84 -4.62
N GLY A 403 -8.41 -2.33 -5.37
CA GLY A 403 -8.31 -2.59 -6.81
C GLY A 403 -8.30 -1.33 -7.69
N ARG A 404 -7.46 -0.35 -7.39
CA ARG A 404 -7.22 0.79 -8.28
C ARG A 404 -5.74 1.01 -8.55
N THR A 405 -5.42 1.10 -9.84
CA THR A 405 -4.17 1.68 -10.29
C THR A 405 -4.14 3.14 -9.87
N ILE A 406 -3.20 3.52 -9.01
CA ILE A 406 -2.93 4.90 -8.69
C ILE A 406 -2.10 5.48 -9.84
N SER A 407 -2.70 6.39 -10.60
CA SER A 407 -2.01 7.07 -11.69
C SER A 407 -1.42 8.38 -11.17
N VAL A 408 -0.10 8.51 -11.25
CA VAL A 408 0.60 9.78 -11.00
C VAL A 408 0.05 10.85 -11.94
N ASN A 409 -0.36 11.99 -11.39
CA ASN A 409 -0.78 13.16 -12.14
C ASN A 409 0.36 14.16 -12.22
N GLN A 410 1.37 13.83 -13.03
CA GLN A 410 2.60 14.59 -13.13
C GLN A 410 2.35 16.06 -13.53
N ALA A 411 1.35 16.33 -14.36
CA ALA A 411 0.98 17.70 -14.73
C ALA A 411 0.45 18.51 -13.53
N ALA A 412 -0.25 17.88 -12.58
CA ALA A 412 -0.73 18.56 -11.37
C ALA A 412 0.41 18.82 -10.39
N VAL A 413 1.36 17.89 -10.26
CA VAL A 413 2.58 18.05 -9.45
C VAL A 413 3.43 19.19 -10.01
N GLU A 414 3.80 19.12 -11.29
CA GLU A 414 4.61 20.14 -11.99
C GLU A 414 3.95 21.53 -12.01
N ALA A 415 2.62 21.60 -11.98
CA ALA A 415 1.91 22.88 -11.95
C ALA A 415 2.03 23.62 -10.61
N ARG A 416 2.36 22.92 -9.51
CA ARG A 416 2.51 23.49 -8.17
C ARG A 416 3.97 23.75 -7.78
N GLU A 417 4.93 23.18 -8.50
CA GLU A 417 6.35 23.49 -8.34
C GLU A 417 6.65 24.97 -8.63
N SER A 418 7.44 25.59 -7.76
CA SER A 418 7.89 26.98 -7.93
C SER A 418 8.96 27.06 -9.02
N LEU A 419 8.88 28.13 -9.83
CA LEU A 419 9.88 28.42 -10.87
C LEU A 419 10.83 29.56 -10.47
N ASN A 420 10.47 30.37 -9.48
CA ASN A 420 11.25 31.54 -9.07
C ASN A 420 12.01 31.33 -7.77
N TYR A 421 11.63 30.34 -6.97
CA TYR A 421 12.21 30.06 -5.66
C TYR A 421 12.83 28.68 -5.63
N ASP A 422 14.09 28.62 -5.18
CA ASP A 422 14.82 27.39 -4.93
C ASP A 422 14.81 27.14 -3.42
N VAL A 423 14.02 26.16 -3.00
CA VAL A 423 13.75 25.88 -1.58
C VAL A 423 14.54 24.64 -1.15
N VAL A 424 15.26 24.76 -0.04
CA VAL A 424 15.99 23.62 0.52
C VAL A 424 15.02 22.74 1.30
N GLU A 425 14.80 21.53 0.81
CA GLU A 425 13.97 20.53 1.47
C GLU A 425 14.76 19.79 2.55
N THR A 426 14.18 19.70 3.76
CA THR A 426 14.88 19.13 4.92
C THR A 426 14.21 17.88 5.49
N GLY A 427 13.09 17.44 4.92
CA GLY A 427 12.25 16.36 5.47
C GLY A 427 11.39 16.77 6.67
N ASN A 428 11.67 17.92 7.29
CA ASN A 428 10.85 18.49 8.38
C ASN A 428 9.79 19.43 7.79
N ALA A 429 8.82 18.84 7.08
CA ALA A 429 7.78 19.58 6.36
C ALA A 429 6.74 20.18 7.32
N TYR A 430 6.34 21.42 7.05
CA TYR A 430 5.28 22.15 7.74
C TYR A 430 4.22 22.63 6.75
N PRO A 431 2.98 22.10 6.82
CA PRO A 431 1.90 22.51 5.94
C PRO A 431 1.38 23.91 6.28
N ILE A 432 1.26 24.76 5.25
CA ILE A 432 0.50 26.01 5.28
C ILE A 432 -0.68 25.88 4.31
N LEU A 433 -1.89 25.88 4.85
CA LEU A 433 -3.15 25.66 4.13
C LEU A 433 -3.88 27.00 3.95
N ILE A 434 -3.73 27.59 2.76
CA ILE A 434 -4.37 28.86 2.41
C ILE A 434 -5.73 28.57 1.79
N THR A 435 -6.77 28.79 2.58
CA THR A 435 -8.18 28.53 2.22
C THR A 435 -8.80 29.62 1.35
N GLU A 436 -8.26 30.83 1.38
CA GLU A 436 -8.73 31.96 0.58
C GLU A 436 -7.62 33.00 0.42
N VAL A 437 -7.49 33.55 -0.79
CA VAL A 437 -6.66 34.72 -1.09
C VAL A 437 -7.56 35.93 -1.33
N ILE A 438 -7.50 36.93 -0.45
CA ILE A 438 -8.22 38.19 -0.57
C ILE A 438 -7.39 39.13 -1.45
N GLY A 439 -7.83 39.29 -2.70
CA GLY A 439 -7.19 40.12 -3.71
C GLY A 439 -7.15 39.43 -5.07
N ASN A 440 -6.46 40.02 -6.04
CA ASN A 440 -6.32 39.44 -7.38
C ASN A 440 -5.02 38.63 -7.50
N ILE A 441 -5.18 37.33 -7.75
CA ILE A 441 -4.11 36.40 -8.14
C ILE A 441 -4.37 35.88 -9.57
N ASN A 442 -3.31 35.50 -10.26
CA ASN A 442 -3.38 34.82 -11.55
C ASN A 442 -2.79 33.42 -11.45
N VAL A 443 -3.28 32.51 -12.30
CA VAL A 443 -2.62 31.21 -12.50
C VAL A 443 -1.20 31.46 -12.98
N GLY A 444 -0.24 30.82 -12.30
CA GLY A 444 1.18 30.98 -12.55
C GLY A 444 1.89 31.99 -11.65
N ASP A 445 1.17 32.80 -10.86
CA ASP A 445 1.75 33.52 -9.72
C ASP A 445 2.24 32.52 -8.65
N GLU A 446 3.15 32.94 -7.77
CA GLU A 446 3.73 32.07 -6.74
C GLU A 446 3.63 32.71 -5.36
N ILE A 447 3.42 31.89 -4.32
CA ILE A 447 3.48 32.33 -2.93
C ILE A 447 4.74 31.73 -2.32
N ALA A 448 5.59 32.58 -1.77
CA ALA A 448 6.78 32.20 -1.01
C ALA A 448 6.56 32.44 0.47
N ALA A 449 7.14 31.56 1.28
CA ALA A 449 7.10 31.59 2.72
C ALA A 449 8.51 31.80 3.28
N TYR A 450 8.61 32.73 4.23
CA TYR A 450 9.86 33.16 4.83
C TYR A 450 9.81 33.01 6.36
N ALA A 451 10.95 32.68 6.94
CA ALA A 451 11.19 32.71 8.38
C ALA A 451 12.38 33.64 8.66
N ASN A 452 12.16 34.74 9.37
CA ASN A 452 13.19 35.74 9.65
C ASN A 452 13.95 36.27 8.40
N GLY A 453 13.28 36.27 7.23
CA GLY A 453 13.84 36.68 5.94
C GLY A 453 14.56 35.58 5.16
N GLU A 454 14.67 34.36 5.70
CA GLU A 454 15.13 33.18 4.97
C GLU A 454 13.95 32.52 4.25
N LEU A 455 14.14 32.15 2.97
CA LEU A 455 13.14 31.43 2.18
C LEU A 455 13.05 29.99 2.70
N VAL A 456 11.85 29.57 3.11
CA VAL A 456 11.63 28.24 3.70
C VAL A 456 10.58 27.43 2.97
N GLY A 457 9.83 28.02 2.04
CA GLY A 457 8.79 27.33 1.29
C GLY A 457 8.32 28.16 0.11
N ALA A 458 7.81 27.51 -0.92
CA ALA A 458 7.17 28.18 -2.05
C ALA A 458 6.18 27.25 -2.74
N THR A 459 5.15 27.81 -3.34
CA THR A 459 4.17 27.06 -4.14
C THR A 459 3.65 27.93 -5.28
N ARG A 460 3.30 27.29 -6.40
CA ARG A 460 2.74 27.95 -7.57
C ARG A 460 1.23 27.80 -7.62
N ILE A 461 0.55 28.89 -7.97
CA ILE A 461 -0.90 28.92 -8.10
C ILE A 461 -1.29 28.26 -9.43
N SER A 462 -1.72 27.00 -9.35
CA SER A 462 -2.20 26.22 -10.51
C SER A 462 -3.69 26.44 -10.79
N ASN A 463 -4.50 26.62 -9.74
CA ASN A 463 -5.93 26.92 -9.81
C ASN A 463 -6.29 27.99 -8.77
N LYS A 464 -7.05 29.01 -9.18
CA LYS A 464 -7.47 30.13 -8.32
C LYS A 464 -8.74 29.84 -7.50
N ASP A 465 -9.49 28.80 -7.90
CA ASP A 465 -10.77 28.44 -7.30
C ASP A 465 -10.63 27.32 -6.24
N GLU A 466 -9.40 26.85 -5.99
CA GLU A 466 -9.06 25.82 -5.02
C GLU A 466 -8.25 26.40 -3.85
N SER A 467 -8.21 25.66 -2.74
CA SER A 467 -7.31 25.97 -1.64
C SER A 467 -5.86 25.76 -2.08
N ILE A 468 -4.94 26.60 -1.59
CA ILE A 468 -3.52 26.51 -1.91
C ILE A 468 -2.79 25.83 -0.76
N SER A 469 -2.08 24.74 -1.04
CA SER A 469 -1.13 24.11 -0.12
C SER A 469 0.29 24.64 -0.41
N LEU A 470 0.97 25.07 0.65
CA LEU A 470 2.38 25.42 0.64
C LEU A 470 3.10 24.58 1.69
N THR A 471 4.22 23.97 1.31
CA THR A 471 5.14 23.30 2.24
C THR A 471 6.25 24.26 2.63
N ALA A 472 6.45 24.45 3.94
CA ALA A 472 7.61 25.11 4.49
C ALA A 472 8.52 24.09 5.19
N TRP A 473 9.84 24.29 5.13
CA TRP A 473 10.82 23.34 5.65
C TRP A 473 11.48 23.87 6.92
N GLY A 474 11.40 23.07 7.98
CA GLY A 474 12.00 23.37 9.27
C GLY A 474 13.47 22.98 9.28
N ASN A 475 14.26 23.67 10.09
CA ASN A 475 15.66 23.31 10.24
C ASN A 475 15.86 22.03 11.08
N LEU A 476 17.07 21.49 11.03
CA LEU A 476 17.50 20.26 11.71
C LEU A 476 18.51 20.53 12.84
N ASP A 477 18.68 21.80 13.27
CA ASP A 477 19.61 22.24 14.33
C ASP A 477 19.52 21.44 15.64
N LYS A 478 18.36 20.83 15.93
CA LYS A 478 18.14 20.00 17.13
C LYS A 478 19.04 18.76 17.18
N TYR A 479 19.61 18.33 16.06
CA TYR A 479 20.47 17.16 15.98
C TYR A 479 21.96 17.52 15.86
N GLY A 480 22.34 18.78 16.15
CA GLY A 480 23.72 19.25 16.08
C GLY A 480 24.19 19.62 14.66
N LEU A 481 23.24 19.81 13.74
CA LEU A 481 23.45 20.04 12.32
C LEU A 481 23.03 21.45 11.97
N GLU A 482 23.90 22.27 11.39
CA GLU A 482 23.44 23.54 10.83
C GLU A 482 22.69 23.27 9.52
N SER A 483 21.38 23.53 9.49
CA SER A 483 20.60 23.49 8.26
C SER A 483 19.79 24.77 8.08
N SER A 484 19.49 25.08 6.82
CA SER A 484 18.49 26.08 6.47
C SER A 484 17.09 25.65 6.89
N GLY A 485 16.19 26.61 7.05
CA GLY A 485 14.79 26.37 7.40
C GLY A 485 14.30 27.15 8.63
N PHE A 486 13.00 27.08 8.88
CA PHE A 486 12.40 27.77 10.02
C PHE A 486 12.77 27.11 11.35
N LYS A 487 12.74 27.89 12.43
CA LYS A 487 12.79 27.39 13.82
C LYS A 487 11.41 27.44 14.45
N ASN A 488 11.15 26.54 15.40
CA ASN A 488 9.89 26.56 16.14
C ASN A 488 9.71 27.93 16.85
N GLY A 489 8.59 28.61 16.56
CA GLY A 489 8.25 29.93 17.07
C GLY A 489 8.56 31.06 16.09
N ASP A 490 9.24 30.81 14.98
CA ASP A 490 9.45 31.83 13.95
C ASP A 490 8.12 32.29 13.35
N LYS A 491 7.99 33.60 13.07
CA LYS A 491 6.77 34.14 12.48
C LYS A 491 6.71 33.75 11.00
N ILE A 492 5.52 33.33 10.56
CA ILE A 492 5.22 33.11 9.14
C ILE A 492 5.14 34.47 8.44
N ASP A 493 5.96 34.66 7.40
CA ASP A 493 5.96 35.81 6.48
C ASP A 493 5.71 35.30 5.05
N LEU A 494 4.57 35.63 4.45
CA LEU A 494 4.19 35.21 3.11
C LEU A 494 4.28 36.37 2.11
N ARG A 495 4.76 36.05 0.91
CA ARG A 495 4.86 37.02 -0.19
C ARG A 495 4.37 36.41 -1.49
N LEU A 496 3.67 37.22 -2.28
CA LEU A 496 3.18 36.88 -3.60
C LEU A 496 4.14 37.40 -4.66
N TRP A 497 4.70 36.49 -5.46
CA TRP A 497 5.38 36.81 -6.71
C TRP A 497 4.39 36.88 -7.86
N ARG A 498 4.20 38.08 -8.40
CA ARG A 498 3.35 38.28 -9.58
C ARG A 498 4.16 38.10 -10.85
N TYR A 499 3.89 37.04 -11.60
CA TYR A 499 4.70 36.65 -12.76
C TYR A 499 4.69 37.71 -13.86
N GLU A 500 3.51 38.22 -14.23
CA GLU A 500 3.38 39.21 -15.31
C GLU A 500 4.00 40.57 -14.96
N ALA A 501 4.05 40.92 -13.68
CA ALA A 501 4.57 42.21 -13.21
C ALA A 501 6.04 42.14 -12.77
N ASN A 502 6.60 40.94 -12.62
CA ASN A 502 7.93 40.69 -12.07
C ASN A 502 8.14 41.46 -10.75
N LEU A 503 7.19 41.30 -9.83
CA LEU A 503 7.09 42.04 -8.57
C LEU A 503 6.70 41.11 -7.43
N GLU A 504 7.42 41.20 -6.31
CA GLU A 504 7.06 40.58 -5.04
C GLU A 504 6.18 41.54 -4.22
N ILE A 505 5.10 41.02 -3.63
CA ILE A 505 4.12 41.76 -2.85
C ILE A 505 3.97 41.08 -1.48
N GLU A 506 4.08 41.85 -0.40
CA GLU A 506 3.83 41.35 0.96
C GLU A 506 2.34 40.98 1.14
N LEU A 507 2.10 39.88 1.84
CA LEU A 507 0.76 39.43 2.22
C LEU A 507 0.51 39.71 3.71
N VAL A 508 -0.76 39.85 4.08
CA VAL A 508 -1.19 39.78 5.49
C VAL A 508 -1.74 38.38 5.74
N GLU A 509 -1.15 37.66 6.69
CA GLU A 509 -1.60 36.34 7.10
C GLU A 509 -2.69 36.43 8.16
N LEU A 510 -3.82 35.76 7.91
CA LEU A 510 -4.95 35.62 8.83
C LEU A 510 -5.13 34.15 9.17
N PHE A 511 -4.11 33.56 9.79
CA PHE A 511 -4.07 32.15 10.19
C PHE A 511 -4.55 31.93 11.62
N ASP A 512 -5.02 30.71 11.88
CA ASP A 512 -5.29 30.19 13.22
C ASP A 512 -4.05 30.22 14.12
N ASN A 513 -2.88 29.97 13.53
CA ASN A 513 -1.57 30.08 14.12
C ASN A 513 -0.58 30.76 13.14
N SER A 514 0.10 31.82 13.59
CA SER A 514 0.98 32.64 12.75
C SER A 514 2.47 32.33 12.94
N ASN A 515 2.81 31.25 13.65
CA ASN A 515 4.19 30.90 13.99
C ASN A 515 4.48 29.44 13.63
N TYR A 516 5.60 29.19 12.96
CA TYR A 516 6.00 27.84 12.59
C TYR A 516 6.20 26.94 13.82
N GLY A 517 5.82 25.67 13.71
CA GLY A 517 6.08 24.63 14.73
C GLY A 517 5.30 24.75 16.04
N GLN A 518 4.38 25.73 16.18
CA GLN A 518 3.47 25.86 17.33
C GLN A 518 2.20 25.01 17.20
N SER A 519 1.91 24.53 16.00
CA SER A 519 0.81 23.64 15.63
C SER A 519 1.36 22.60 14.64
N VAL A 520 0.57 21.61 14.24
CA VAL A 520 0.94 20.65 13.18
C VAL A 520 0.94 21.30 11.80
N PHE A 521 0.10 22.32 11.61
CA PHE A 521 -0.03 23.12 10.40
C PHE A 521 -0.55 24.52 10.74
N SER A 522 -0.51 25.43 9.77
CA SER A 522 -1.20 26.73 9.81
C SER A 522 -2.28 26.78 8.75
N MET A 523 -3.47 27.26 9.10
CA MET A 523 -4.60 27.34 8.19
C MET A 523 -5.32 28.68 8.29
N GLY A 524 -5.73 29.23 7.15
CA GLY A 524 -6.58 30.42 7.12
C GLY A 524 -6.51 31.18 5.80
N LYS A 525 -6.53 32.51 5.87
CA LYS A 525 -6.62 33.38 4.69
C LYS A 525 -5.38 34.25 4.57
N VAL A 526 -5.13 34.75 3.37
CA VAL A 526 -4.11 35.77 3.13
C VAL A 526 -4.71 36.96 2.38
N GLU A 527 -4.25 38.18 2.68
CA GLU A 527 -4.70 39.41 2.02
C GLU A 527 -3.54 40.09 1.29
N ILE A 528 -3.75 40.45 0.03
CA ILE A 528 -2.75 41.15 -0.78
C ILE A 528 -2.71 42.63 -0.40
N ILE A 529 -1.57 43.09 0.10
CA ILE A 529 -1.34 44.53 0.31
C ILE A 529 -0.93 45.15 -1.04
N GLU A 530 -1.90 45.57 -1.84
CA GLU A 530 -1.58 46.43 -2.98
C GLU A 530 -1.09 47.78 -2.44
N LYS A 531 0.24 47.96 -2.35
CA LYS A 531 0.85 49.30 -2.29
C LYS A 531 0.48 50.02 -3.59
N LEU A 532 -0.66 50.68 -3.57
CA LEU A 532 -0.99 51.76 -4.48
C LEU A 532 0.12 52.79 -4.31
N ASP A 533 1.06 52.82 -5.25
CA ASP A 533 2.16 53.79 -5.35
C ASP A 533 1.57 55.16 -5.71
N LEU A 534 0.71 55.67 -4.83
CA LEU A 534 0.05 56.96 -4.95
C LEU A 534 1.06 58.02 -4.52
N PRO A 535 1.28 59.06 -5.33
CA PRO A 535 2.16 60.13 -4.94
C PRO A 535 1.68 60.78 -3.63
N GLU A 536 2.59 60.95 -2.66
CA GLU A 536 2.23 61.45 -1.31
C GLU A 536 1.89 62.96 -1.30
N PHE A 537 2.32 63.73 -2.30
CA PHE A 537 2.15 65.19 -2.34
C PHE A 537 1.69 65.72 -3.69
N PHE A 538 0.72 66.65 -3.66
CA PHE A 538 0.29 67.40 -4.83
C PHE A 538 1.38 68.43 -5.17
N SER A 539 2.04 68.27 -6.31
CA SER A 539 3.15 69.14 -6.72
C SER A 539 2.98 69.66 -8.14
N LEU A 540 3.54 70.84 -8.40
CA LEU A 540 3.80 71.38 -9.72
C LEU A 540 5.31 71.59 -9.80
N GLU A 541 5.97 70.98 -10.78
CA GLU A 541 7.42 71.04 -10.92
C GLU A 541 7.88 72.25 -11.71
N GLN A 542 9.17 72.59 -11.57
CA GLN A 542 9.80 73.58 -12.42
C GLN A 542 9.82 73.07 -13.87
N ASN A 543 9.34 73.89 -14.81
CA ASN A 543 9.35 73.53 -16.22
C ASN A 543 10.78 73.23 -16.69
N TYR A 544 10.95 72.22 -17.56
CA TYR A 544 12.26 71.85 -18.11
C TYR A 544 12.22 71.81 -19.64
N PRO A 545 13.17 72.46 -20.33
CA PRO A 545 14.21 73.35 -19.76
C PRO A 545 13.62 74.66 -19.18
N ASN A 546 14.35 75.34 -18.28
CA ASN A 546 14.07 76.72 -17.88
C ASN A 546 15.40 77.46 -17.61
N PRO A 547 15.78 78.47 -18.41
CA PRO A 547 15.04 79.05 -19.53
C PRO A 547 14.83 78.09 -20.73
N PHE A 548 13.78 78.31 -21.52
CA PHE A 548 13.41 77.47 -22.67
C PHE A 548 13.32 78.26 -24.00
N ASN A 549 13.37 77.57 -25.14
CA ASN A 549 13.18 78.16 -26.48
C ASN A 549 12.78 77.08 -27.53
N PRO A 550 11.60 77.19 -28.18
CA PRO A 550 10.34 77.68 -27.64
C PRO A 550 9.58 76.60 -26.87
N ASN A 551 10.13 75.38 -26.75
CA ASN A 551 9.46 74.23 -26.14
C ASN A 551 9.93 73.98 -24.70
N THR A 552 8.98 73.71 -23.81
CA THR A 552 9.23 73.24 -22.45
C THR A 552 8.20 72.19 -22.06
N SER A 553 8.60 71.30 -21.16
CA SER A 553 7.70 70.39 -20.46
C SER A 553 7.40 70.93 -19.06
N ILE A 554 6.14 70.79 -18.62
CA ILE A 554 5.65 71.14 -17.28
C ILE A 554 5.14 69.85 -16.64
N ALA A 555 5.86 69.36 -15.64
CA ALA A 555 5.47 68.17 -14.88
C ALA A 555 4.67 68.55 -13.61
N PHE A 556 3.71 67.71 -13.24
CA PHE A 556 2.94 67.84 -12.01
C PHE A 556 2.39 66.51 -11.52
N THR A 557 2.02 66.48 -10.25
CA THR A 557 1.63 65.26 -9.54
C THR A 557 0.29 65.44 -8.84
N LEU A 558 -0.62 64.47 -9.01
CA LEU A 558 -1.92 64.41 -8.35
C LEU A 558 -1.94 63.29 -7.30
N THR A 559 -2.29 63.62 -6.06
CA THR A 559 -2.40 62.67 -4.93
C THR A 559 -3.71 61.89 -4.93
N GLU A 560 -4.76 62.46 -5.52
CA GLU A 560 -6.11 61.89 -5.56
C GLU A 560 -6.77 62.14 -6.93
N ASN A 561 -7.82 61.37 -7.22
CA ASN A 561 -8.63 61.57 -8.43
C ASN A 561 -9.33 62.93 -8.36
N ALA A 562 -9.06 63.81 -9.32
CA ALA A 562 -9.59 65.16 -9.35
C ALA A 562 -10.50 65.37 -10.56
N GLN A 563 -11.69 65.93 -10.33
CA GLN A 563 -12.69 66.17 -11.37
C GLN A 563 -12.42 67.44 -12.19
N SER A 564 -11.56 68.34 -11.70
CA SER A 564 -11.35 69.67 -12.25
C SER A 564 -9.89 70.07 -12.12
N ILE A 565 -9.06 69.61 -13.07
CA ILE A 565 -7.68 70.06 -13.22
C ILE A 565 -7.60 71.10 -14.33
N GLN A 566 -6.95 72.24 -14.04
CA GLN A 566 -6.67 73.28 -15.02
C GLN A 566 -5.22 73.76 -14.93
N LEU A 567 -4.50 73.76 -16.06
CA LEU A 567 -3.15 74.32 -16.19
C LEU A 567 -3.19 75.52 -17.13
N SER A 568 -2.93 76.72 -16.62
CA SER A 568 -3.00 77.98 -17.37
C SER A 568 -1.68 78.74 -17.34
N VAL A 569 -1.41 79.52 -18.40
CA VAL A 569 -0.20 80.34 -18.55
C VAL A 569 -0.58 81.82 -18.57
N PHE A 570 0.23 82.64 -17.90
CA PHE A 570 0.07 84.09 -17.73
C PHE A 570 1.38 84.84 -18.02
N ASP A 571 1.30 86.09 -18.45
CA ASP A 571 2.47 86.97 -18.57
C ASP A 571 2.88 87.59 -17.21
N ILE A 572 3.94 88.40 -17.22
CA ILE A 572 4.45 89.07 -16.01
C ILE A 572 3.51 90.15 -15.44
N GLN A 573 2.55 90.65 -16.23
CA GLN A 573 1.48 91.54 -15.76
C GLN A 573 0.27 90.75 -15.22
N GLY A 574 0.28 89.42 -15.31
CA GLY A 574 -0.82 88.56 -14.90
C GLY A 574 -1.92 88.42 -15.97
N ASN A 575 -1.69 88.88 -17.20
CA ASN A 575 -2.65 88.67 -18.28
C ASN A 575 -2.62 87.20 -18.70
N PHE A 576 -3.81 86.65 -18.94
CA PHE A 576 -3.99 85.29 -19.44
C PHE A 576 -3.44 85.13 -20.86
N ILE A 577 -2.61 84.10 -21.07
CA ILE A 577 -2.00 83.76 -22.36
C ILE A 577 -2.72 82.57 -23.01
N THR A 578 -2.78 81.43 -22.32
CA THR A 578 -3.42 80.21 -22.82
C THR A 578 -3.74 79.23 -21.67
N THR A 579 -4.57 78.24 -21.96
CA THR A 579 -4.84 77.09 -21.08
C THR A 579 -4.29 75.84 -21.75
N LEU A 580 -3.34 75.17 -21.09
CA LEU A 580 -2.70 73.94 -21.59
C LEU A 580 -3.52 72.70 -21.26
N LEU A 581 -4.23 72.73 -20.13
CA LEU A 581 -5.13 71.67 -19.71
C LEU A 581 -6.39 72.33 -19.14
N ASN A 582 -7.55 72.06 -19.74
CA ASN A 582 -8.79 72.77 -19.44
C ASN A 582 -9.81 71.85 -18.76
N ASN A 583 -9.97 72.05 -17.45
CA ASN A 583 -10.99 71.43 -16.60
C ASN A 583 -11.18 69.93 -16.87
N ARG A 584 -10.07 69.16 -16.86
CA ARG A 584 -10.12 67.71 -17.10
C ARG A 584 -10.25 66.94 -15.79
N THR A 585 -11.04 65.87 -15.86
CA THR A 585 -11.01 64.79 -14.87
C THR A 585 -9.75 63.97 -15.09
N MET A 586 -8.93 63.82 -14.05
CA MET A 586 -7.67 63.08 -14.08
C MET A 586 -7.57 62.19 -12.85
N LYS A 587 -6.92 61.03 -13.00
CA LYS A 587 -6.68 60.12 -11.87
C LYS A 587 -5.48 60.59 -11.05
N ALA A 588 -5.28 60.04 -9.86
CA ALA A 588 -4.02 60.21 -9.14
C ALA A 588 -2.84 59.69 -10.00
N GLY A 589 -1.69 60.36 -9.93
CA GLY A 589 -0.51 60.00 -10.70
C GLY A 589 0.34 61.20 -11.15
N ASN A 590 1.40 60.90 -11.92
CA ASN A 590 2.34 61.87 -12.45
C ASN A 590 2.01 62.23 -13.90
N TYR A 591 2.07 63.51 -14.23
CA TYR A 591 1.70 64.05 -15.54
C TYR A 591 2.75 65.03 -16.07
N SER A 592 2.84 65.13 -17.39
CA SER A 592 3.74 66.04 -18.09
C SER A 592 3.04 66.66 -19.29
N ILE A 593 3.03 68.00 -19.37
CA ILE A 593 2.37 68.76 -20.44
C ILE A 593 3.38 69.64 -21.14
N GLU A 594 3.42 69.58 -22.47
CA GLU A 594 4.30 70.43 -23.27
C GLU A 594 3.65 71.79 -23.58
N TRP A 595 4.48 72.83 -23.60
CA TRP A 595 4.12 74.15 -24.11
C TRP A 595 5.19 74.64 -25.07
N ASN A 596 4.74 75.15 -26.21
CA ASN A 596 5.56 75.60 -27.35
C ASN A 596 5.58 77.13 -27.49
N ALA A 597 5.41 77.86 -26.38
CA ALA A 597 5.38 79.32 -26.34
C ALA A 597 4.30 79.98 -27.23
N THR A 598 3.13 79.37 -27.42
CA THR A 598 2.02 80.01 -28.14
C THR A 598 0.90 80.51 -27.23
N ASP A 599 0.23 81.59 -27.63
CA ASP A 599 -1.01 82.07 -27.04
C ASP A 599 -2.23 81.23 -27.46
N LYS A 600 -3.43 81.60 -26.98
CA LYS A 600 -4.71 80.95 -27.33
C LYS A 600 -5.05 80.93 -28.82
N ASN A 601 -4.41 81.78 -29.65
CA ASN A 601 -4.61 81.83 -31.09
C ASN A 601 -3.51 81.08 -31.86
N GLY A 602 -2.60 80.40 -31.15
CA GLY A 602 -1.45 79.69 -31.74
C GLY A 602 -0.30 80.62 -32.15
N ILE A 603 -0.30 81.88 -31.72
CA ILE A 603 0.72 82.87 -32.07
C ILE A 603 1.85 82.81 -31.03
N GLN A 604 3.11 82.81 -31.50
CA GLN A 604 4.28 82.83 -30.63
C GLN A 604 4.29 84.06 -29.71
N VAL A 605 4.51 83.84 -28.42
CA VAL A 605 4.62 84.89 -27.42
C VAL A 605 6.06 85.43 -27.38
N PRO A 606 6.28 86.72 -27.06
CA PRO A 606 7.62 87.29 -27.04
C PRO A 606 8.51 86.69 -25.94
N ALA A 607 9.83 86.69 -26.13
CA ALA A 607 10.78 86.30 -25.08
C ALA A 607 10.56 87.14 -23.80
N GLY A 608 10.57 86.48 -22.65
CA GLY A 608 10.18 87.12 -21.39
C GLY A 608 9.92 86.16 -20.24
N ILE A 609 9.41 86.70 -19.15
CA ILE A 609 9.01 85.93 -17.96
C ILE A 609 7.52 85.62 -18.07
N TYR A 610 7.18 84.35 -17.83
CA TYR A 610 5.81 83.85 -17.77
C TYR A 610 5.58 83.11 -16.46
N PHE A 611 4.32 82.95 -16.09
CA PHE A 611 3.89 82.14 -14.98
C PHE A 611 2.92 81.06 -15.46
N TYR A 612 3.01 79.87 -14.91
CA TYR A 612 2.05 78.80 -15.15
C TYR A 612 1.46 78.35 -13.82
N SER A 613 0.15 78.11 -13.83
CA SER A 613 -0.66 77.86 -12.64
C SER A 613 -1.46 76.58 -12.83
N LEU A 614 -1.27 75.62 -11.92
CA LEU A 614 -2.04 74.39 -11.82
C LEU A 614 -3.10 74.55 -10.73
N GLN A 615 -4.36 74.39 -11.11
CA GLN A 615 -5.51 74.41 -10.23
C GLN A 615 -6.13 73.01 -10.15
N SER A 616 -6.37 72.52 -8.94
CA SER A 616 -7.14 71.33 -8.61
C SER A 616 -8.14 71.69 -7.50
N GLY A 617 -9.41 71.84 -7.84
CA GLY A 617 -10.44 72.29 -6.88
C GLY A 617 -10.11 73.66 -6.26
N GLN A 618 -9.84 73.68 -4.95
CA GLN A 618 -9.47 74.89 -4.19
C GLN A 618 -7.95 75.16 -4.15
N THR A 619 -7.12 74.18 -4.53
CA THR A 619 -5.65 74.29 -4.46
C THR A 619 -5.10 74.86 -5.76
N ILE A 620 -4.26 75.88 -5.65
CA ILE A 620 -3.58 76.53 -6.79
C ILE A 620 -2.09 76.61 -6.50
N ILE A 621 -1.26 76.01 -7.35
CA ILE A 621 0.20 76.15 -7.32
C ILE A 621 0.64 76.90 -8.57
N THR A 622 1.50 77.91 -8.41
CA THR A 622 2.00 78.73 -9.52
C THR A 622 3.52 78.73 -9.53
N ARG A 623 4.13 78.60 -10.71
CA ARG A 623 5.58 78.70 -10.91
C ARG A 623 5.93 79.64 -12.05
N LYS A 624 7.19 80.10 -12.03
CA LYS A 624 7.77 81.02 -13.01
C LYS A 624 8.55 80.25 -14.07
N MET A 625 8.45 80.66 -15.32
CA MET A 625 9.27 80.19 -16.44
C MET A 625 9.85 81.37 -17.24
N VAL A 626 10.93 81.13 -17.96
CA VAL A 626 11.66 82.15 -18.74
C VAL A 626 11.83 81.68 -20.17
N LEU A 627 11.21 82.38 -21.12
CA LEU A 627 11.34 82.13 -22.55
C LEU A 627 12.50 82.96 -23.12
N LEU A 628 13.44 82.30 -23.79
CA LEU A 628 14.52 82.93 -24.54
C LEU A 628 14.15 83.09 -26.02
N LYS A 629 14.86 83.99 -26.69
CA LYS A 629 14.74 84.22 -28.13
C LYS A 629 15.63 83.27 -28.92
#